data_AF-A0A535A698-F1
#
_entry.id   AF-A0A535A698-F1
#
_cell.length_a   1.000
_cell.length_b   1.000
_cell.length_c   1.000
_cell.angle_alpha   90.00
_cell.angle_beta   90.00
_cell.angle_gamma   90.00
#
_symmetry.space_group_name_H-M   'P 1'
#
loop_
_entity.id
_entity.type
_entity.pdbx_description
1 polymer ?
#
loop_
_entity_poly.entity_id
_entity_poly.type
_entity_poly.pdbx_seq_one_letter_code
_entity_poly.pdbx_strand_id
1 'polypeptide(L)'
;MQRSRESTLALTTFGVLALTVSALYVKAMHSPFIFDDLPGVVNNPSIVRLWPPVGDSTNRGPFNPPPLAPTARRPLPNLSLALNYHFGGLRPLGYHVFNLGVHVLSAVVLASVVRRTLRLPYFAGAWDRPAWGLSLAVALVWAVHPLNTEAVVYVTQRTELLVALFYLTTLWAALRFWSAGSTGARTFWLVAAVLACVAGMASKEVAVSLPLVVLLYERTFLVPSPGARRSWLLYAGLALGWVVLLGLSAGGISGLSDPRHQVPVLVWWATQAKVVLLYLKLTVWPWPLSIHYAPTFLHTAQAAWPWVAAVTVLVAATLVLVWRRPAVRFVAAAVVLLLGPTLVVPLPKMVAAERRMYLPLAGIVTLAILGGYRLLSARWPST
;
A
#
# COMPACT_ATOMS: atom_id res chain seq x y z
N MET A 1 -23.29 1.39 27.74
CA MET A 1 -21.96 1.31 28.38
C MET A 1 -20.88 0.67 27.50
N GLN A 2 -21.09 -0.51 26.89
CA GLN A 2 -20.05 -1.15 26.06
C GLN A 2 -19.72 -0.36 24.77
N ARG A 3 -20.73 0.21 24.10
CA ARG A 3 -20.56 1.03 22.89
C ARG A 3 -19.81 2.34 23.14
N SER A 4 -20.03 2.99 24.30
CA SER A 4 -19.31 4.22 24.69
C SER A 4 -17.86 3.94 25.07
N ARG A 5 -17.58 2.82 25.75
CA ARG A 5 -16.21 2.39 26.06
C ARG A 5 -15.42 2.09 24.79
N GLU A 6 -16.04 1.42 23.82
CA GLU A 6 -15.44 1.12 22.51
C GLU A 6 -15.14 2.40 21.69
N SER A 7 -16.01 3.42 21.74
CA SER A 7 -15.74 4.70 21.09
C SER A 7 -14.62 5.49 21.76
N THR A 8 -14.56 5.51 23.09
CA THR A 8 -13.48 6.17 23.83
C THR A 8 -12.14 5.52 23.52
N LEU A 9 -12.06 4.18 23.57
CA LEU A 9 -10.84 3.46 23.21
C LEU A 9 -10.40 3.73 21.77
N ALA A 10 -11.34 3.81 20.83
CA ALA A 10 -11.04 4.17 19.45
C ALA A 10 -10.42 5.57 19.35
N LEU A 11 -11.06 6.56 19.97
CA LEU A 11 -10.60 7.94 19.94
C LEU A 11 -9.22 8.10 20.56
N THR A 12 -8.99 7.50 21.73
CA THR A 12 -7.68 7.53 22.40
C THR A 12 -6.62 6.84 21.56
N THR A 13 -6.91 5.65 21.04
CA THR A 13 -5.98 4.88 20.18
C THR A 13 -5.56 5.68 18.95
N PHE A 14 -6.52 6.26 18.24
CA PHE A 14 -6.25 7.02 17.02
C PHE A 14 -5.62 8.39 17.31
N GLY A 15 -5.98 9.02 18.43
CA GLY A 15 -5.34 10.26 18.89
C GLY A 15 -3.86 10.05 19.21
N VAL A 16 -3.52 9.00 19.97
CA VAL A 16 -2.12 8.65 20.28
C VAL A 16 -1.32 8.35 19.02
N LEU A 17 -1.89 7.56 18.10
CA LEU A 17 -1.27 7.27 16.81
C LEU A 17 -0.98 8.54 16.00
N ALA A 18 -1.99 9.40 15.83
CA ALA A 18 -1.87 10.63 15.06
C ALA A 18 -0.83 11.59 15.66
N LEU A 19 -0.84 11.78 16.98
CA LEU A 19 0.11 12.66 17.67
C LEU A 19 1.55 12.13 17.55
N THR A 20 1.74 10.83 17.79
CA THR A 20 3.08 10.20 17.74
C THR A 20 3.68 10.30 16.34
N VAL A 21 2.92 9.94 15.31
CA VAL A 21 3.37 9.99 13.92
C VAL A 21 3.64 11.42 13.48
N SER A 22 2.76 12.37 13.84
CA SER A 22 2.94 13.78 13.47
C SER A 22 4.18 14.39 14.12
N ALA A 23 4.45 14.08 15.39
CA ALA A 23 5.64 14.55 16.09
C ALA A 23 6.95 14.08 15.43
N LEU A 24 6.98 12.87 14.88
CA LEU A 24 8.16 12.32 14.20
C LEU A 24 8.43 13.00 12.85
N TYR A 25 7.37 13.31 12.09
CA TYR A 25 7.50 13.92 10.76
C TYR A 25 7.52 15.46 10.77
N VAL A 26 7.37 16.11 11.92
CA VAL A 26 7.29 17.59 12.01
C VAL A 26 8.49 18.30 11.38
N LYS A 27 9.70 17.73 11.52
CA LYS A 27 10.93 18.30 10.96
C LYS A 27 10.97 18.23 9.43
N ALA A 28 10.23 17.30 8.82
CA ALA A 28 10.17 17.13 7.38
C ALA A 28 9.19 18.09 6.69
N MET A 29 8.38 18.85 7.45
CA MET A 29 7.32 19.71 6.90
C MET A 29 7.83 20.85 6.02
N HIS A 30 9.11 21.22 6.13
CA HIS A 30 9.74 22.28 5.34
C HIS A 30 10.78 21.75 4.35
N SER A 31 10.88 20.43 4.17
CA SER A 31 11.81 19.83 3.22
C SER A 31 11.53 20.34 1.80
N PRO A 32 12.56 20.69 1.01
CA PRO A 32 12.39 21.20 -0.34
C PRO A 32 11.84 20.12 -1.28
N PHE A 33 11.30 20.55 -2.41
CA PHE A 33 11.01 19.64 -3.52
C PHE A 33 12.31 19.08 -4.10
N ILE A 34 12.39 17.77 -4.26
CA ILE A 34 13.58 17.07 -4.75
C ILE A 34 13.22 16.08 -5.86
N PHE A 35 14.17 15.76 -6.74
CA PHE A 35 14.04 14.69 -7.74
C PHE A 35 12.72 14.77 -8.55
N ASP A 36 11.85 13.76 -8.44
CA ASP A 36 10.56 13.62 -9.12
C ASP A 36 9.58 14.74 -8.74
N ASP A 37 9.78 15.45 -7.63
CA ASP A 37 8.98 16.63 -7.29
C ASP A 37 9.19 17.77 -8.29
N LEU A 38 10.34 17.82 -8.96
CA LEU A 38 10.60 18.82 -9.99
C LEU A 38 9.67 18.62 -11.20
N PRO A 39 9.66 17.48 -11.92
CA PRO A 39 8.70 17.25 -12.99
C PRO A 39 7.27 16.95 -12.51
N GLY A 40 7.08 16.53 -11.26
CA GLY A 40 5.78 16.16 -10.69
C GLY A 40 5.00 17.34 -10.09
N VAL A 41 5.71 18.37 -9.59
CA VAL A 41 5.13 19.52 -8.91
C VAL A 41 5.62 20.83 -9.54
N VAL A 42 6.92 21.13 -9.44
CA VAL A 42 7.46 22.47 -9.78
C VAL A 42 7.26 22.81 -11.26
N ASN A 43 7.56 21.86 -12.14
CA ASN A 43 7.54 22.01 -13.60
C ASN A 43 6.33 21.30 -14.23
N ASN A 44 5.28 21.03 -13.45
CA ASN A 44 4.12 20.28 -13.92
C ASN A 44 3.01 21.23 -14.41
N PRO A 45 2.83 21.43 -15.73
CA PRO A 45 1.80 22.34 -16.25
C PRO A 45 0.37 21.84 -15.98
N SER A 46 0.19 20.56 -15.66
CA SER A 46 -1.15 20.00 -15.44
C SER A 46 -1.74 20.28 -14.05
N ILE A 47 -0.96 20.88 -13.13
CA ILE A 47 -1.41 21.17 -11.77
C ILE A 47 -1.68 22.65 -11.52
N VAL A 48 -1.30 23.54 -12.43
CA VAL A 48 -1.43 24.99 -12.25
C VAL A 48 -2.87 25.51 -12.46
N ARG A 49 -3.77 24.67 -12.98
CA ARG A 49 -5.19 24.97 -13.20
C ARG A 49 -6.03 23.76 -12.82
N LEU A 50 -7.25 24.01 -12.34
CA LEU A 50 -8.24 22.96 -12.05
C LEU A 50 -9.21 22.71 -13.22
N TRP A 51 -9.30 23.67 -14.15
CA TRP A 51 -10.21 23.61 -15.30
C TRP A 51 -9.47 23.97 -16.61
N PRO A 52 -9.72 23.25 -17.72
CA PRO A 52 -10.53 22.03 -17.80
C PRO A 52 -9.85 20.84 -17.08
N PRO A 53 -10.61 19.86 -16.56
CA PRO A 53 -10.06 18.71 -15.84
C PRO A 53 -9.21 17.81 -16.77
N VAL A 54 -9.61 17.72 -18.03
CA VAL A 54 -8.86 17.09 -19.13
C VAL A 54 -8.67 18.16 -20.19
N GLY A 55 -7.42 18.48 -20.50
CA GLY A 55 -7.06 19.45 -21.54
C GLY A 55 -6.39 18.80 -22.75
N ASP A 56 -5.77 19.61 -23.62
CA ASP A 56 -5.01 19.14 -24.77
C ASP A 56 -3.52 18.92 -24.45
N SER A 57 -2.68 18.70 -25.47
CA SER A 57 -1.24 18.50 -25.31
C SER A 57 -0.48 19.73 -24.78
N THR A 58 -1.02 20.93 -24.99
CA THR A 58 -0.44 22.23 -24.62
C THR A 58 -0.96 22.74 -23.28
N ASN A 59 -2.25 22.57 -23.02
CA ASN A 59 -2.96 23.06 -21.83
C ASN A 59 -3.56 21.89 -21.05
N ARG A 60 -2.69 21.01 -20.53
CA ARG A 60 -3.12 19.82 -19.79
C ARG A 60 -3.88 20.17 -18.51
N GLY A 61 -4.89 19.37 -18.20
CA GLY A 61 -5.64 19.43 -16.96
C GLY A 61 -5.17 18.38 -15.94
N PRO A 62 -5.66 18.46 -14.70
CA PRO A 62 -5.24 17.56 -13.63
C PRO A 62 -5.45 16.06 -13.90
N PHE A 63 -6.36 15.67 -14.80
CA PHE A 63 -6.62 14.27 -15.15
C PHE A 63 -5.82 13.76 -16.34
N ASN A 64 -5.06 14.61 -17.04
CA ASN A 64 -4.18 14.17 -18.14
C ASN A 64 -2.73 14.72 -18.00
N PRO A 65 -2.03 14.41 -16.90
CA PRO A 65 -0.65 14.85 -16.68
C PRO A 65 0.30 14.48 -17.82
N PRO A 66 1.42 15.21 -17.97
CA PRO A 66 2.42 14.92 -19.00
C PRO A 66 2.90 13.45 -18.96
N PRO A 67 3.16 12.78 -20.11
CA PRO A 67 3.48 11.35 -20.14
C PRO A 67 4.77 10.96 -19.41
N LEU A 68 5.69 11.91 -19.24
CA LEU A 68 6.96 11.74 -18.53
C LEU A 68 6.90 12.20 -17.07
N ALA A 69 5.79 12.81 -16.64
CA ALA A 69 5.63 13.18 -15.24
C ALA A 69 5.52 11.91 -14.37
N PRO A 70 6.00 11.94 -13.13
CA PRO A 70 5.84 10.82 -12.18
C PRO A 70 4.38 10.45 -11.87
N THR A 71 3.46 11.38 -12.12
CA THR A 71 2.01 11.23 -12.00
C THR A 71 1.33 10.86 -13.32
N ALA A 72 2.08 10.60 -14.39
CA ALA A 72 1.54 10.14 -15.67
C ALA A 72 0.59 8.96 -15.44
N ARG A 73 -0.63 9.04 -16.00
CA ARG A 73 -1.69 8.02 -15.89
C ARG A 73 -2.22 7.81 -14.46
N ARG A 74 -1.89 8.69 -13.53
CA ARG A 74 -2.32 8.68 -12.13
C ARG A 74 -3.11 9.96 -11.82
N PRO A 75 -4.34 10.09 -12.37
CA PRO A 75 -5.11 11.33 -12.31
C PRO A 75 -5.45 11.77 -10.89
N LEU A 76 -5.66 10.86 -9.92
CA LEU A 76 -6.01 11.26 -8.56
C LEU A 76 -4.85 11.87 -7.78
N PRO A 77 -3.63 11.28 -7.75
CA PRO A 77 -2.46 11.95 -7.22
C PRO A 77 -2.20 13.30 -7.88
N ASN A 78 -2.32 13.39 -9.21
CA ASN A 78 -2.11 14.65 -9.92
C ASN A 78 -3.17 15.72 -9.56
N LEU A 79 -4.45 15.34 -9.49
CA LEU A 79 -5.51 16.22 -9.00
C LEU A 79 -5.24 16.69 -7.57
N SER A 80 -4.80 15.81 -6.68
CA SER A 80 -4.49 16.21 -5.30
C SER A 80 -3.34 17.22 -5.23
N LEU A 81 -2.35 17.11 -6.12
CA LEU A 81 -1.26 18.09 -6.24
C LEU A 81 -1.78 19.42 -6.83
N ALA A 82 -2.70 19.37 -7.79
CA ALA A 82 -3.35 20.55 -8.37
C ALA A 82 -4.20 21.31 -7.36
N LEU A 83 -4.99 20.60 -6.55
CA LEU A 83 -5.72 21.20 -5.42
C LEU A 83 -4.75 21.84 -4.42
N ASN A 84 -3.65 21.16 -4.11
CA ASN A 84 -2.65 21.69 -3.21
C ASN A 84 -1.99 22.97 -3.76
N TYR A 85 -1.66 22.97 -5.05
CA TYR A 85 -1.09 24.12 -5.75
C TYR A 85 -2.08 25.29 -5.79
N HIS A 86 -3.36 25.02 -6.03
CA HIS A 86 -4.40 26.04 -6.07
C HIS A 86 -4.50 26.83 -4.74
N PHE A 87 -4.41 26.13 -3.60
CA PHE A 87 -4.51 26.78 -2.28
C PHE A 87 -3.19 27.30 -1.72
N GLY A 88 -2.05 26.71 -2.10
CA GLY A 88 -0.76 26.94 -1.45
C GLY A 88 0.40 27.31 -2.37
N GLY A 89 0.19 27.33 -3.69
CA GLY A 89 1.26 27.47 -4.69
C GLY A 89 2.36 26.43 -4.47
N LEU A 90 3.61 26.84 -4.64
CA LEU A 90 4.79 25.99 -4.43
C LEU A 90 5.31 26.00 -2.98
N ARG A 91 4.48 26.26 -1.97
CA ARG A 91 4.90 26.20 -0.57
C ARG A 91 4.96 24.74 -0.09
N PRO A 92 6.14 24.15 0.22
CA PRO A 92 6.25 22.71 0.53
C PRO A 92 5.39 22.26 1.71
N LEU A 93 5.19 23.14 2.70
CA LEU A 93 4.40 22.86 3.91
C LEU A 93 3.05 22.22 3.61
N GLY A 94 2.27 22.77 2.68
CA GLY A 94 0.95 22.23 2.36
C GLY A 94 1.01 20.82 1.80
N TYR A 95 2.06 20.50 1.03
CA TYR A 95 2.26 19.19 0.43
C TYR A 95 2.63 18.13 1.44
N HIS A 96 3.54 18.46 2.37
CA HIS A 96 3.94 17.58 3.45
C HIS A 96 2.81 17.35 4.46
N VAL A 97 2.03 18.38 4.79
CA VAL A 97 0.85 18.25 5.66
C VAL A 97 -0.18 17.31 5.05
N PHE A 98 -0.45 17.43 3.74
CA PHE A 98 -1.36 16.50 3.05
C PHE A 98 -0.83 15.06 3.11
N ASN A 99 0.45 14.84 2.77
CA ASN A 99 1.06 13.51 2.78
C ASN A 99 1.02 12.89 4.17
N LEU A 100 1.39 13.64 5.21
CA LEU A 100 1.31 13.20 6.60
C LEU A 100 -0.13 12.86 7.01
N GLY A 101 -1.10 13.68 6.62
CA GLY A 101 -2.52 13.40 6.85
C GLY A 101 -2.98 12.08 6.23
N VAL A 102 -2.61 11.82 4.97
CA VAL A 102 -2.90 10.55 4.29
C VAL A 102 -2.19 9.37 4.97
N HIS A 103 -0.95 9.55 5.43
CA HIS A 103 -0.19 8.53 6.15
C HIS A 103 -0.84 8.17 7.49
N VAL A 104 -1.21 9.16 8.30
CA VAL A 104 -1.93 8.97 9.57
C VAL A 104 -3.27 8.28 9.33
N LEU A 105 -4.04 8.73 8.34
CA LEU A 105 -5.32 8.10 8.00
C LEU A 105 -5.12 6.64 7.56
N SER A 106 -4.09 6.35 6.77
CA SER A 106 -3.74 4.98 6.37
C SER A 106 -3.43 4.11 7.58
N ALA A 107 -2.69 4.63 8.56
CA ALA A 107 -2.37 3.90 9.80
C ALA A 107 -3.62 3.62 10.65
N VAL A 108 -4.57 4.57 10.73
CA VAL A 108 -5.87 4.38 11.39
C VAL A 108 -6.71 3.31 10.70
N VAL A 109 -6.76 3.32 9.37
CA VAL A 109 -7.47 2.30 8.59
C VAL A 109 -6.78 0.94 8.74
N LEU A 110 -5.46 0.88 8.74
CA LEU A 110 -4.68 -0.34 9.00
C LEU A 110 -5.02 -0.94 10.37
N ALA A 111 -4.96 -0.13 11.45
CA ALA A 111 -5.36 -0.57 12.78
C ALA A 111 -6.81 -1.11 12.78
N SER A 112 -7.71 -0.43 12.08
CA SER A 112 -9.10 -0.85 11.97
C SER A 112 -9.28 -2.17 11.23
N VAL A 113 -8.54 -2.40 10.15
CA VAL A 113 -8.53 -3.68 9.41
C VAL A 113 -7.99 -4.78 10.32
N VAL A 114 -6.79 -4.62 10.88
CA VAL A 114 -6.14 -5.62 11.74
C VAL A 114 -7.03 -5.99 12.93
N ARG A 115 -7.57 -4.99 13.65
CA ARG A 115 -8.45 -5.22 14.79
C ARG A 115 -9.69 -6.02 14.40
N ARG A 116 -10.34 -5.67 13.28
CA ARG A 116 -11.52 -6.38 12.79
C ARG A 116 -11.19 -7.81 12.38
N THR A 117 -10.06 -8.02 11.71
CA THR A 117 -9.57 -9.34 11.32
C THR A 117 -9.34 -10.22 12.55
N LEU A 118 -8.68 -9.70 13.58
CA LEU A 118 -8.39 -10.45 14.82
C LEU A 118 -9.67 -10.89 15.55
N ARG A 119 -10.74 -10.10 15.46
CA ARG A 119 -12.05 -10.37 16.07
C ARG A 119 -12.99 -11.20 15.20
N LEU A 120 -12.52 -11.73 14.06
CA LEU A 120 -13.36 -12.60 13.25
C LEU A 120 -13.63 -13.93 13.95
N PRO A 121 -14.82 -14.54 13.75
CA PRO A 121 -15.15 -15.87 14.28
C PRO A 121 -14.12 -16.95 13.92
N TYR A 122 -13.40 -16.79 12.80
CA TYR A 122 -12.28 -17.62 12.38
C TYR A 122 -11.25 -17.89 13.50
N PHE A 123 -11.02 -16.92 14.39
CA PHE A 123 -10.05 -17.05 15.47
C PHE A 123 -10.65 -17.51 16.81
N ALA A 124 -11.94 -17.86 16.85
CA ALA A 124 -12.64 -18.37 18.04
C ALA A 124 -12.40 -17.51 19.31
N GLY A 125 -12.33 -16.18 19.15
CA GLY A 125 -12.13 -15.23 20.25
C GLY A 125 -10.71 -15.19 20.84
N ALA A 126 -9.75 -15.96 20.32
CA ALA A 126 -8.38 -16.06 20.84
C ALA A 126 -7.64 -14.70 20.89
N TRP A 127 -8.10 -13.72 20.12
CA TRP A 127 -7.49 -12.39 20.03
C TRP A 127 -8.39 -11.26 20.52
N ASP A 128 -9.60 -11.53 21.00
CA ASP A 128 -10.59 -10.47 21.29
C ASP A 128 -10.12 -9.49 22.35
N ARG A 129 -9.47 -10.02 23.41
CA ARG A 129 -8.88 -9.26 24.50
C ARG A 129 -7.72 -8.38 24.01
N PRO A 130 -6.65 -8.92 23.38
CA PRO A 130 -5.51 -8.10 22.95
C PRO A 130 -5.73 -7.32 21.64
N ALA A 131 -6.85 -7.52 20.93
CA ALA A 131 -7.07 -6.97 19.58
C ALA A 131 -6.79 -5.45 19.47
N TRP A 132 -7.22 -4.67 20.46
CA TRP A 132 -6.96 -3.23 20.50
C TRP A 132 -5.46 -2.92 20.57
N GLY A 133 -4.77 -3.46 21.58
CA GLY A 133 -3.33 -3.24 21.77
C GLY A 133 -2.49 -3.73 20.58
N LEU A 134 -2.81 -4.92 20.04
CA LEU A 134 -2.09 -5.47 18.89
C LEU A 134 -2.32 -4.65 17.62
N SER A 135 -3.55 -4.20 17.35
CA SER A 135 -3.83 -3.35 16.20
C SER A 135 -3.13 -1.99 16.26
N LEU A 136 -3.05 -1.39 17.47
CA LEU A 136 -2.31 -0.15 17.70
C LEU A 136 -0.81 -0.37 17.53
N ALA A 137 -0.26 -1.44 18.09
CA ALA A 137 1.15 -1.79 17.95
C ALA A 137 1.54 -2.00 16.48
N VAL A 138 0.72 -2.72 15.71
CA VAL A 138 0.94 -2.90 14.26
C VAL A 138 0.94 -1.56 13.53
N ALA A 139 -0.07 -0.72 13.76
CA ALA A 139 -0.17 0.57 13.07
C ALA A 139 0.94 1.54 13.47
N LEU A 140 1.32 1.60 14.75
CA LEU A 140 2.43 2.43 15.23
C LEU A 140 3.75 1.96 14.63
N VAL A 141 4.09 0.68 14.79
CA VAL A 141 5.36 0.14 14.28
C VAL A 141 5.46 0.32 12.77
N TRP A 142 4.37 0.11 12.03
CA TRP A 142 4.34 0.39 10.60
C TRP A 142 4.53 1.88 10.31
N ALA A 143 3.73 2.76 10.91
CA ALA A 143 3.74 4.19 10.60
C ALA A 143 5.10 4.85 10.91
N VAL A 144 5.75 4.46 12.01
CA VAL A 144 7.04 5.03 12.41
C VAL A 144 8.25 4.31 11.81
N HIS A 145 8.03 3.25 11.03
CA HIS A 145 9.13 2.47 10.46
C HIS A 145 9.94 3.33 9.47
N PRO A 146 11.28 3.43 9.60
CA PRO A 146 12.08 4.33 8.76
C PRO A 146 11.94 4.09 7.25
N LEU A 147 11.63 2.85 6.83
CA LEU A 147 11.36 2.47 5.45
C LEU A 147 10.18 3.22 4.80
N ASN A 148 9.28 3.78 5.61
CA ASN A 148 8.15 4.57 5.13
C ASN A 148 8.52 6.05 4.89
N THR A 149 9.71 6.49 5.30
CA THR A 149 10.15 7.89 5.17
C THR A 149 10.10 8.37 3.74
N GLU A 150 10.57 7.57 2.78
CA GLU A 150 10.51 7.93 1.37
C GLU A 150 9.06 8.17 0.92
N ALA A 151 8.11 7.31 1.30
CA ALA A 151 6.71 7.48 0.89
C ALA A 151 6.07 8.75 1.50
N VAL A 152 6.42 9.09 2.75
CA VAL A 152 5.79 10.20 3.49
C VAL A 152 6.40 11.55 3.13
N VAL A 153 7.73 11.65 3.11
CA VAL A 153 8.47 12.92 2.96
C VAL A 153 8.67 13.29 1.50
N TYR A 154 8.84 12.34 0.60
CA TYR A 154 9.04 12.64 -0.81
C TYR A 154 7.68 12.97 -1.44
N VAL A 155 7.44 14.25 -1.77
CA VAL A 155 6.09 14.78 -2.05
C VAL A 155 5.37 13.98 -3.13
N THR A 156 6.06 13.67 -4.22
CA THR A 156 5.52 12.93 -5.37
C THR A 156 5.18 11.47 -5.05
N GLN A 157 5.76 10.90 -3.99
CA GLN A 157 5.36 9.59 -3.47
C GLN A 157 4.02 9.61 -2.73
N ARG A 158 3.31 10.75 -2.77
CA ARG A 158 1.85 10.81 -2.61
C ARG A 158 1.11 9.76 -3.45
N THR A 159 1.66 9.34 -4.59
CA THR A 159 1.11 8.19 -5.35
C THR A 159 1.04 6.90 -4.52
N GLU A 160 2.07 6.60 -3.72
CA GLU A 160 2.12 5.44 -2.82
C GLU A 160 1.20 5.61 -1.61
N LEU A 161 1.15 6.82 -1.05
CA LEU A 161 0.28 7.13 0.09
C LEU A 161 -1.20 6.97 -0.26
N LEU A 162 -1.63 7.55 -1.40
CA LEU A 162 -3.02 7.49 -1.83
C LEU A 162 -3.43 6.07 -2.23
N VAL A 163 -2.61 5.35 -2.99
CA VAL A 163 -2.95 3.96 -3.34
C VAL A 163 -3.05 3.10 -2.10
N ALA A 164 -2.16 3.26 -1.11
CA ALA A 164 -2.21 2.50 0.12
C ALA A 164 -3.47 2.82 0.96
N LEU A 165 -3.82 4.11 1.10
CA LEU A 165 -5.04 4.53 1.78
C LEU A 165 -6.27 3.87 1.13
N PHE A 166 -6.39 3.97 -0.19
CA PHE A 166 -7.51 3.39 -0.91
C PHE A 166 -7.50 1.85 -0.86
N TYR A 167 -6.33 1.23 -0.87
CA TYR A 167 -6.17 -0.22 -0.74
C TYR A 167 -6.71 -0.73 0.60
N LEU A 168 -6.26 -0.11 1.69
CA LEU A 168 -6.69 -0.41 3.05
C LEU A 168 -8.17 -0.07 3.24
N THR A 169 -8.65 1.02 2.64
CA THR A 169 -10.05 1.44 2.71
C THR A 169 -10.97 0.46 1.99
N THR A 170 -10.57 -0.09 0.84
CA THR A 170 -11.35 -1.16 0.18
C THR A 170 -11.42 -2.41 1.04
N LEU A 171 -10.31 -2.86 1.64
CA LEU A 171 -10.33 -4.01 2.56
C LEU A 171 -11.22 -3.74 3.78
N TRP A 172 -11.11 -2.54 4.36
CA TRP A 172 -11.95 -2.13 5.47
C TRP A 172 -13.43 -2.09 5.08
N ALA A 173 -13.79 -1.49 3.95
CA ALA A 173 -15.15 -1.44 3.45
C ALA A 173 -15.70 -2.83 3.10
N ALA A 174 -14.88 -3.74 2.55
CA ALA A 174 -15.26 -5.13 2.32
C ALA A 174 -15.58 -5.86 3.65
N LEU A 175 -14.75 -5.66 4.68
CA LEU A 175 -15.04 -6.14 6.04
C LEU A 175 -16.36 -5.60 6.58
N ARG A 176 -16.67 -4.32 6.33
CA ARG A 176 -17.95 -3.73 6.69
C ARG A 176 -19.11 -4.34 5.92
N PHE A 177 -18.96 -4.54 4.61
CA PHE A 177 -19.92 -5.19 3.73
C PHE A 177 -20.30 -6.60 4.22
N TRP A 178 -19.31 -7.44 4.57
CA TRP A 178 -19.57 -8.79 5.07
C TRP A 178 -20.22 -8.80 6.46
N SER A 179 -19.95 -7.79 7.30
CA SER A 179 -20.53 -7.66 8.65
C SER A 179 -21.85 -6.87 8.70
N ALA A 180 -22.36 -6.39 7.56
CA ALA A 180 -23.52 -5.50 7.54
C ALA A 180 -24.81 -6.26 7.89
N GLY A 181 -25.53 -5.79 8.92
CA GLY A 181 -26.79 -6.40 9.39
C GLY A 181 -28.04 -5.98 8.61
N SER A 182 -27.94 -5.04 7.67
CA SER A 182 -29.06 -4.58 6.84
C SER A 182 -28.65 -4.41 5.39
N THR A 183 -29.62 -4.54 4.47
CA THR A 183 -29.39 -4.36 3.03
C THR A 183 -28.85 -2.98 2.70
N GLY A 184 -29.41 -1.91 3.30
CA GLY A 184 -28.94 -0.54 3.07
C GLY A 184 -27.49 -0.32 3.48
N ALA A 185 -27.09 -0.80 4.67
CA ALA A 185 -25.70 -0.73 5.11
C ALA A 185 -24.79 -1.56 4.20
N ARG A 186 -25.24 -2.75 3.77
CA ARG A 186 -24.49 -3.60 2.85
C ARG A 186 -24.24 -2.91 1.51
N THR A 187 -25.26 -2.30 0.91
CA THR A 187 -25.13 -1.54 -0.34
C THR A 187 -24.19 -0.35 -0.19
N PHE A 188 -24.28 0.40 0.91
CA PHE A 188 -23.36 1.51 1.18
C PHE A 188 -21.90 1.03 1.21
N TRP A 189 -21.61 -0.04 1.95
CA TRP A 189 -20.25 -0.56 2.05
C TRP A 189 -19.75 -1.23 0.76
N LEU A 190 -20.65 -1.81 -0.03
CA LEU A 190 -20.34 -2.27 -1.38
C LEU A 190 -19.86 -1.11 -2.25
N VAL A 191 -20.66 -0.03 -2.33
CA VAL A 191 -20.33 1.17 -3.12
C VAL A 191 -19.03 1.80 -2.62
N ALA A 192 -18.85 1.94 -1.30
CA ALA A 192 -17.62 2.47 -0.71
C ALA A 192 -16.39 1.64 -1.08
N ALA A 193 -16.47 0.30 -1.05
CA ALA A 193 -15.38 -0.59 -1.44
C ALA A 193 -15.00 -0.43 -2.92
N VAL A 194 -16.01 -0.34 -3.80
CA VAL A 194 -15.84 -0.15 -5.25
C VAL A 194 -15.23 1.21 -5.57
N LEU A 195 -15.74 2.29 -4.99
CA LEU A 195 -15.22 3.64 -5.20
C LEU A 195 -13.77 3.76 -4.70
N ALA A 196 -13.46 3.21 -3.52
CA ALA A 196 -12.09 3.15 -3.03
C ALA A 196 -11.18 2.32 -3.95
N CYS A 197 -11.66 1.20 -4.50
CA CYS A 197 -10.89 0.37 -5.43
C CYS A 197 -10.56 1.14 -6.72
N VAL A 198 -11.56 1.78 -7.32
CA VAL A 198 -11.39 2.62 -8.51
C VAL A 198 -10.41 3.77 -8.22
N ALA A 199 -10.53 4.40 -7.06
CA ALA A 199 -9.61 5.47 -6.65
C ALA A 199 -8.16 4.96 -6.45
N GLY A 200 -7.99 3.74 -5.93
CA GLY A 200 -6.69 3.08 -5.85
C GLY A 200 -6.07 2.86 -7.23
N MET A 201 -6.84 2.33 -8.19
CA MET A 201 -6.41 2.09 -9.57
C MET A 201 -6.06 3.39 -10.30
N ALA A 202 -6.80 4.47 -10.04
CA ALA A 202 -6.53 5.80 -10.53
C ALA A 202 -5.36 6.51 -9.82
N SER A 203 -4.80 5.89 -8.78
CA SER A 203 -3.65 6.39 -8.03
C SER A 203 -2.35 5.70 -8.38
N LYS A 204 -2.37 4.37 -8.49
CA LYS A 204 -1.18 3.58 -8.84
C LYS A 204 -1.54 2.17 -9.29
N GLU A 205 -0.70 1.62 -10.16
CA GLU A 205 -0.88 0.33 -10.82
C GLU A 205 -0.86 -0.84 -9.83
N VAL A 206 -0.23 -0.70 -8.65
CA VAL A 206 -0.20 -1.74 -7.61
C VAL A 206 -1.60 -2.14 -7.13
N ALA A 207 -2.58 -1.25 -7.25
CA ALA A 207 -3.99 -1.55 -6.96
C ALA A 207 -4.57 -2.65 -7.85
N VAL A 208 -3.93 -3.02 -8.97
CA VAL A 208 -4.35 -4.15 -9.83
C VAL A 208 -4.56 -5.44 -9.03
N SER A 209 -3.79 -5.62 -7.97
CA SER A 209 -3.84 -6.78 -7.07
C SER A 209 -5.05 -6.80 -6.12
N LEU A 210 -5.73 -5.67 -5.93
CA LEU A 210 -6.71 -5.46 -4.89
C LEU A 210 -7.91 -6.43 -4.96
N PRO A 211 -8.55 -6.67 -6.13
CA PRO A 211 -9.67 -7.62 -6.18
C PRO A 211 -9.26 -9.04 -5.77
N LEU A 212 -8.03 -9.44 -6.11
CA LEU A 212 -7.49 -10.75 -5.74
C LEU A 212 -7.19 -10.83 -4.24
N VAL A 213 -6.65 -9.77 -3.62
CA VAL A 213 -6.43 -9.75 -2.16
C VAL A 213 -7.76 -9.80 -1.40
N VAL A 214 -8.80 -9.09 -1.84
CA VAL A 214 -10.14 -9.17 -1.23
C VAL A 214 -10.72 -10.58 -1.35
N LEU A 215 -10.58 -11.21 -2.52
CA LEU A 215 -11.02 -12.60 -2.74
C LEU A 215 -10.27 -13.59 -1.82
N LEU A 216 -8.94 -13.49 -1.76
CA LEU A 216 -8.12 -14.33 -0.89
C LEU A 216 -8.46 -14.12 0.59
N TYR A 217 -8.81 -12.89 0.99
CA TYR A 217 -9.26 -12.59 2.33
C TYR A 217 -10.54 -13.35 2.67
N GLU A 218 -11.59 -13.26 1.84
CA GLU A 218 -12.86 -13.97 2.07
C GLU A 218 -12.62 -15.48 2.17
N ARG A 219 -11.87 -16.04 1.22
CA ARG A 219 -11.58 -17.49 1.17
C ARG A 219 -10.81 -17.98 2.38
N THR A 220 -10.00 -17.12 2.99
CA THR A 220 -9.19 -17.49 4.16
C THR A 220 -9.98 -17.39 5.45
N PHE A 221 -10.75 -16.31 5.64
CA PHE A 221 -11.31 -15.97 6.94
C PHE A 221 -12.82 -16.15 7.07
N LEU A 222 -13.57 -16.24 5.97
CA LEU A 222 -15.05 -16.18 5.99
C LEU A 222 -15.75 -17.42 5.41
N VAL A 223 -15.04 -18.35 4.76
CA VAL A 223 -15.62 -19.63 4.29
C VAL A 223 -15.48 -20.66 5.41
N PRO A 224 -16.60 -21.11 6.03
CA PRO A 224 -17.77 -21.65 5.32
C PRO A 224 -19.08 -20.87 5.58
N SER A 225 -19.05 -19.54 5.71
CA SER A 225 -20.27 -18.79 5.98
C SER A 225 -21.23 -18.73 4.76
N PRO A 226 -22.56 -18.82 4.96
CA PRO A 226 -23.56 -18.65 3.89
C PRO A 226 -23.45 -17.31 3.13
N GLY A 227 -22.88 -16.28 3.77
CA GLY A 227 -22.66 -14.95 3.19
C GLY A 227 -21.67 -14.92 2.02
N ALA A 228 -20.72 -15.86 1.97
CA ALA A 228 -19.71 -15.94 0.91
C ALA A 228 -20.30 -16.24 -0.47
N ARG A 229 -21.49 -16.85 -0.54
CA ARG A 229 -22.21 -17.12 -1.80
C ARG A 229 -22.79 -15.83 -2.44
N ARG A 230 -22.79 -14.68 -1.75
CA ARG A 230 -23.36 -13.39 -2.21
C ARG A 230 -22.33 -12.28 -2.47
N SER A 231 -21.03 -12.57 -2.44
CA SER A 231 -19.99 -11.56 -2.66
C SER A 231 -19.68 -11.29 -4.15
N TRP A 232 -20.36 -11.95 -5.08
CA TRP A 232 -20.09 -11.78 -6.52
C TRP A 232 -20.27 -10.32 -6.98
N LEU A 233 -21.25 -9.58 -6.44
CA LEU A 233 -21.43 -8.15 -6.74
C LEU A 233 -20.25 -7.30 -6.27
N LEU A 234 -19.65 -7.65 -5.12
CA LEU A 234 -18.42 -7.02 -4.65
C LEU A 234 -17.30 -7.28 -5.65
N TYR A 235 -17.08 -8.53 -6.07
CA TYR A 235 -16.03 -8.87 -7.01
C TYR A 235 -16.23 -8.23 -8.39
N ALA A 236 -17.45 -8.24 -8.91
CA ALA A 236 -17.80 -7.58 -10.17
C ALA A 236 -17.55 -6.07 -10.08
N GLY A 237 -17.96 -5.43 -8.98
CA GLY A 237 -17.71 -4.02 -8.73
C GLY A 237 -16.22 -3.69 -8.60
N LEU A 238 -15.44 -4.52 -7.89
CA LEU A 238 -13.99 -4.34 -7.78
C LEU A 238 -13.28 -4.52 -9.13
N ALA A 239 -13.75 -5.46 -9.95
CA ALA A 239 -13.23 -5.69 -11.31
C ALA A 239 -13.45 -4.49 -12.25
N LEU A 240 -14.45 -3.63 -11.98
CA LEU A 240 -14.60 -2.35 -12.71
C LEU A 240 -13.36 -1.46 -12.56
N GLY A 241 -12.64 -1.57 -11.45
CA GLY A 241 -11.36 -0.88 -11.26
C GLY A 241 -10.31 -1.27 -12.29
N TRP A 242 -10.32 -2.51 -12.79
CA TRP A 242 -9.41 -2.93 -13.87
C TRP A 242 -9.74 -2.24 -15.19
N VAL A 243 -11.02 -2.02 -15.50
CA VAL A 243 -11.42 -1.28 -16.71
C VAL A 243 -10.86 0.15 -16.68
N VAL A 244 -10.93 0.81 -15.51
CA VAL A 244 -10.34 2.15 -15.32
C VAL A 244 -8.82 2.11 -15.50
N LEU A 245 -8.15 1.15 -14.87
CA LEU A 245 -6.70 0.99 -15.01
C LEU A 245 -6.27 0.75 -16.46
N LEU A 246 -7.01 -0.10 -17.18
CA LEU A 246 -6.78 -0.39 -18.60
C LEU A 246 -6.98 0.86 -19.47
N GLY A 247 -8.05 1.61 -19.23
CA GLY A 247 -8.31 2.88 -19.93
C GLY A 247 -7.19 3.91 -19.71
N LEU A 248 -6.72 4.06 -18.47
CA LEU A 248 -5.59 4.92 -18.14
C LEU A 248 -4.26 4.43 -18.74
N SER A 249 -4.16 3.14 -19.06
CA SER A 249 -2.96 2.49 -19.61
C SER A 249 -3.04 2.24 -21.12
N ALA A 250 -4.13 2.62 -21.80
CA ALA A 250 -4.37 2.31 -23.21
C ALA A 250 -3.34 2.94 -24.16
N GLY A 251 -2.72 4.05 -23.78
CA GLY A 251 -1.59 4.67 -24.49
C GLY A 251 -0.23 4.00 -24.28
N GLY A 252 -0.20 2.81 -23.65
CA GLY A 252 1.00 2.07 -23.30
C GLY A 252 1.57 2.44 -21.93
N ILE A 253 2.48 1.59 -21.44
CA ILE A 253 3.20 1.83 -20.19
C ILE A 253 4.51 2.55 -20.52
N SER A 254 4.54 3.87 -20.30
CA SER A 254 5.74 4.69 -20.45
C SER A 254 6.91 4.07 -19.68
N GLY A 255 8.01 3.77 -20.39
CA GLY A 255 9.18 3.05 -19.87
C GLY A 255 9.35 1.63 -20.42
N LEU A 256 8.27 0.92 -20.78
CA LEU A 256 8.35 -0.35 -21.50
C LEU A 256 8.52 -0.17 -23.01
N SER A 257 8.12 0.98 -23.54
CA SER A 257 8.13 1.31 -24.96
C SER A 257 9.40 2.04 -25.45
N ASP A 258 10.37 2.36 -24.56
CA ASP A 258 11.65 2.95 -24.99
C ASP A 258 12.70 1.83 -25.22
N PRO A 259 13.10 1.56 -26.48
CA PRO A 259 14.05 0.49 -26.81
C PRO A 259 15.41 0.64 -26.15
N ARG A 260 15.82 1.87 -25.80
CA ARG A 260 17.12 2.17 -25.18
C ARG A 260 17.17 1.84 -23.68
N HIS A 261 16.02 1.48 -23.12
CA HIS A 261 15.86 1.19 -21.70
C HIS A 261 15.31 -0.22 -21.48
N GLN A 262 15.53 -1.13 -22.43
CA GLN A 262 15.10 -2.52 -22.30
C GLN A 262 16.21 -3.34 -21.65
N VAL A 263 15.99 -3.72 -20.40
CA VAL A 263 16.76 -4.79 -19.75
C VAL A 263 16.07 -6.11 -20.08
N PRO A 264 16.79 -7.15 -20.55
CA PRO A 264 16.19 -8.45 -20.77
C PRO A 264 15.44 -8.93 -19.53
N VAL A 265 14.23 -9.47 -19.71
CA VAL A 265 13.35 -9.84 -18.59
C VAL A 265 14.02 -10.81 -17.62
N LEU A 266 14.83 -11.75 -18.13
CA LEU A 266 15.59 -12.68 -17.29
C LEU A 266 16.67 -11.97 -16.44
N VAL A 267 17.37 -10.98 -17.00
CA VAL A 267 18.35 -10.15 -16.26
C VAL A 267 17.63 -9.33 -15.19
N TRP A 268 16.45 -8.79 -15.52
CA TRP A 268 15.61 -8.08 -14.57
C TRP A 268 15.21 -8.98 -13.41
N TRP A 269 14.60 -10.15 -13.67
CA TRP A 269 14.16 -11.08 -12.62
C TRP A 269 15.32 -11.61 -11.77
N ALA A 270 16.47 -11.93 -12.39
CA ALA A 270 17.68 -12.30 -11.66
C ALA A 270 18.12 -11.18 -10.71
N THR A 271 18.14 -9.94 -11.19
CA THR A 271 18.49 -8.76 -10.39
C THR A 271 17.47 -8.49 -9.28
N GLN A 272 16.19 -8.75 -9.53
CA GLN A 272 15.14 -8.59 -8.52
C GLN A 272 15.27 -9.58 -7.35
N ALA A 273 15.94 -10.73 -7.51
CA ALA A 273 16.27 -11.59 -6.37
C ALA A 273 17.15 -10.86 -5.33
N LYS A 274 18.13 -10.07 -5.80
CA LYS A 274 18.96 -9.21 -4.94
C LYS A 274 18.13 -8.10 -4.29
N VAL A 275 17.17 -7.52 -5.01
CA VAL A 275 16.27 -6.48 -4.51
C VAL A 275 15.33 -7.00 -3.43
N VAL A 276 14.79 -8.20 -3.57
CA VAL A 276 13.95 -8.84 -2.54
C VAL A 276 14.73 -8.99 -1.23
N LEU A 277 15.98 -9.45 -1.30
CA LEU A 277 16.83 -9.59 -0.12
C LEU A 277 17.19 -8.24 0.49
N LEU A 278 17.41 -7.21 -0.34
CA LEU A 278 17.55 -5.82 0.13
C LEU A 278 16.30 -5.36 0.88
N TYR A 279 15.10 -5.57 0.35
CA TYR A 279 13.86 -5.16 1.04
C TYR A 279 13.63 -5.91 2.34
N LEU A 280 13.98 -7.20 2.42
CA LEU A 280 13.92 -7.97 3.66
C LEU A 280 14.92 -7.45 4.68
N LYS A 281 16.17 -7.15 4.25
CA LYS A 281 17.16 -6.48 5.10
C LYS A 281 16.58 -5.17 5.62
N LEU A 282 16.07 -4.31 4.75
CA LEU A 282 15.57 -2.99 5.14
C LEU A 282 14.30 -3.05 6.02
N THR A 283 13.55 -4.15 5.98
CA THR A 283 12.42 -4.39 6.89
C THR A 283 12.87 -4.70 8.33
N VAL A 284 14.05 -5.30 8.50
CA VAL A 284 14.60 -5.65 9.84
C VAL A 284 15.60 -4.62 10.33
N TRP A 285 16.43 -4.12 9.42
CA TRP A 285 17.52 -3.17 9.65
C TRP A 285 17.50 -2.11 8.55
N PRO A 286 16.73 -1.02 8.72
CA PRO A 286 16.52 0.03 7.71
C PRO A 286 17.74 0.95 7.58
N TRP A 287 18.90 0.40 7.20
CA TRP A 287 20.14 1.15 6.99
C TRP A 287 21.09 0.51 5.95
N PRO A 288 21.75 1.31 5.09
CA PRO A 288 21.49 2.73 4.85
C PRO A 288 20.20 2.90 4.04
N LEU A 289 19.44 3.97 4.33
CA LEU A 289 18.33 4.39 3.49
C LEU A 289 18.85 5.23 2.32
N SER A 290 18.22 5.11 1.16
CA SER A 290 18.56 5.82 -0.07
C SER A 290 17.31 6.06 -0.91
N ILE A 291 17.19 7.25 -1.46
CA ILE A 291 16.12 7.60 -2.41
C ILE A 291 16.25 6.85 -3.75
N HIS A 292 17.45 6.35 -4.06
CA HIS A 292 17.72 5.62 -5.29
C HIS A 292 18.72 4.49 -5.06
N TYR A 293 18.29 3.26 -5.35
CA TYR A 293 19.16 2.09 -5.36
C TYR A 293 19.42 1.66 -6.80
N ALA A 294 20.69 1.65 -7.18
CA ALA A 294 21.17 1.19 -8.48
C ALA A 294 22.00 -0.10 -8.33
N PRO A 295 21.39 -1.24 -7.95
CA PRO A 295 22.10 -2.51 -7.94
C PRO A 295 22.58 -2.84 -9.35
N THR A 296 23.80 -3.36 -9.43
CA THR A 296 24.35 -3.90 -10.68
C THR A 296 23.44 -5.00 -11.25
N PHE A 297 23.15 -4.90 -12.54
CA PHE A 297 22.36 -5.92 -13.23
C PHE A 297 23.12 -7.25 -13.33
N LEU A 298 22.41 -8.35 -13.13
CA LEU A 298 22.97 -9.70 -13.12
C LEU A 298 22.84 -10.33 -14.52
N HIS A 299 23.86 -10.12 -15.35
CA HIS A 299 23.86 -10.59 -16.75
C HIS A 299 24.25 -12.07 -16.93
N THR A 300 24.90 -12.68 -15.94
CA THR A 300 25.40 -14.06 -16.03
C THR A 300 24.79 -14.95 -14.95
N ALA A 301 24.64 -16.24 -15.25
CA ALA A 301 24.18 -17.23 -14.27
C ALA A 301 25.11 -17.31 -13.05
N GLN A 302 26.42 -17.18 -13.26
CA GLN A 302 27.43 -17.17 -12.20
C GLN A 302 27.23 -16.01 -11.21
N ALA A 303 26.85 -14.82 -11.69
CA ALA A 303 26.55 -13.69 -10.83
C ALA A 303 25.16 -13.79 -10.17
N ALA A 304 24.19 -14.44 -10.83
CA ALA A 304 22.81 -14.54 -10.38
C ALA A 304 22.55 -15.63 -9.35
N TRP A 305 23.19 -16.80 -9.47
CA TRP A 305 22.80 -17.99 -8.71
C TRP A 305 22.80 -17.83 -7.19
N PRO A 306 23.70 -17.09 -6.52
CA PRO A 306 23.66 -17.00 -5.06
C PRO A 306 22.39 -16.30 -4.56
N TRP A 307 21.98 -15.24 -5.27
CA TRP A 307 20.79 -14.46 -4.94
C TRP A 307 19.51 -15.22 -5.26
N VAL A 308 19.46 -15.85 -6.43
CA VAL A 308 18.31 -16.68 -6.85
C VAL A 308 18.15 -17.87 -5.91
N ALA A 309 19.24 -18.58 -5.57
CA ALA A 309 19.19 -19.70 -4.64
C ALA A 309 18.70 -19.26 -3.25
N ALA A 310 19.22 -18.15 -2.71
CA ALA A 310 18.79 -17.62 -1.42
C ALA A 310 17.29 -17.26 -1.41
N VAL A 311 16.78 -16.60 -2.45
CA VAL A 311 15.35 -16.29 -2.57
C VAL A 311 14.53 -17.56 -2.74
N THR A 312 14.97 -18.53 -3.54
CA THR A 312 14.27 -19.81 -3.72
C THR A 312 14.15 -20.58 -2.41
N VAL A 313 15.25 -20.68 -1.64
CA VAL A 313 15.25 -21.31 -0.30
C VAL A 313 14.30 -20.57 0.64
N LEU A 314 14.35 -19.23 0.65
CA LEU A 314 13.47 -18.42 1.48
C LEU A 314 11.99 -18.63 1.13
N VAL A 315 11.66 -18.64 -0.17
CA VAL A 315 10.29 -18.85 -0.65
C VAL A 315 9.83 -20.27 -0.29
N ALA A 316 10.65 -21.29 -0.53
CA ALA A 316 10.33 -22.67 -0.18
C ALA A 316 10.10 -22.83 1.33
N ALA A 317 11.01 -22.30 2.16
CA ALA A 317 10.87 -22.30 3.61
C ALA A 317 9.61 -21.56 4.06
N THR A 318 9.32 -20.39 3.47
CA THR A 318 8.09 -19.64 3.75
C THR A 318 6.86 -20.48 3.40
N LEU A 319 6.80 -21.07 2.22
CA LEU A 319 5.68 -21.91 1.78
C LEU A 319 5.46 -23.09 2.75
N VAL A 320 6.52 -23.79 3.14
CA VAL A 320 6.45 -24.90 4.12
C VAL A 320 5.91 -24.42 5.47
N LEU A 321 6.47 -23.32 6.00
CA LEU A 321 6.10 -22.78 7.33
C LEU A 321 4.67 -22.21 7.38
N VAL A 322 4.14 -21.74 6.24
CA VAL A 322 2.81 -21.12 6.17
C VAL A 322 1.74 -22.07 5.63
N TRP A 323 2.09 -23.23 5.04
CA TRP A 323 1.15 -24.13 4.37
C TRP A 323 -0.03 -24.53 5.27
N ARG A 324 0.26 -24.83 6.53
CA ARG A 324 -0.73 -25.23 7.55
C ARG A 324 -1.37 -24.04 8.28
N ARG A 325 -1.04 -22.80 7.92
CA ARG A 325 -1.47 -21.57 8.62
C ARG A 325 -2.17 -20.61 7.65
N PRO A 326 -3.48 -20.79 7.37
CA PRO A 326 -4.20 -20.06 6.34
C PRO A 326 -4.06 -18.54 6.47
N ALA A 327 -4.18 -18.01 7.70
CA ALA A 327 -4.05 -16.58 7.98
C ALA A 327 -2.66 -16.03 7.61
N VAL A 328 -1.59 -16.77 7.91
CA VAL A 328 -0.22 -16.37 7.58
C VAL A 328 0.01 -16.46 6.07
N ARG A 329 -0.50 -17.53 5.43
CA ARG A 329 -0.48 -17.70 3.98
C ARG A 329 -1.18 -16.56 3.25
N PHE A 330 -2.32 -16.08 3.76
CA PHE A 330 -3.00 -14.90 3.22
C PHE A 330 -2.09 -13.66 3.24
N VAL A 331 -1.47 -13.35 4.38
CA VAL A 331 -0.59 -12.17 4.49
C VAL A 331 0.63 -12.30 3.57
N ALA A 332 1.26 -13.48 3.51
CA ALA A 332 2.36 -13.75 2.59
C ALA A 332 1.95 -13.56 1.12
N ALA A 333 0.79 -14.09 0.73
CA ALA A 333 0.24 -13.91 -0.62
C ALA A 333 -0.05 -12.42 -0.92
N ALA A 334 -0.62 -11.68 0.03
CA ALA A 334 -0.89 -10.25 -0.12
C ALA A 334 0.40 -9.44 -0.33
N VAL A 335 1.46 -9.73 0.44
CA VAL A 335 2.79 -9.10 0.27
C VAL A 335 3.36 -9.37 -1.13
N VAL A 336 3.29 -10.61 -1.59
CA VAL A 336 3.75 -10.99 -2.94
C VAL A 336 2.93 -10.28 -4.02
N LEU A 337 1.61 -10.22 -3.87
CA LEU A 337 0.72 -9.55 -4.83
C LEU A 337 0.95 -8.03 -4.91
N LEU A 338 1.28 -7.40 -3.78
CA LEU A 338 1.63 -5.98 -3.73
C LEU A 338 2.99 -5.68 -4.38
N LEU A 339 3.99 -6.53 -4.16
CA LEU A 339 5.30 -6.35 -4.78
C LEU A 339 5.34 -6.79 -6.25
N GLY A 340 4.47 -7.73 -6.64
CA GLY A 340 4.42 -8.40 -7.94
C GLY A 340 4.57 -7.47 -9.14
N PRO A 341 3.73 -6.42 -9.30
CA PRO A 341 3.84 -5.51 -10.44
C PRO A 341 5.24 -4.90 -10.59
N THR A 342 5.88 -4.54 -9.47
CA THR A 342 7.22 -3.92 -9.48
C THR A 342 8.38 -4.89 -9.60
N LEU A 343 8.18 -6.16 -9.22
CA LEU A 343 9.20 -7.21 -9.35
C LEU A 343 9.17 -7.86 -10.74
N VAL A 344 7.98 -7.96 -11.35
CA VAL A 344 7.79 -8.67 -12.62
C VAL A 344 8.06 -7.76 -13.81
N VAL A 345 7.60 -6.50 -13.77
CA VAL A 345 7.70 -5.56 -14.88
C VAL A 345 9.05 -4.82 -14.84
N PRO A 346 9.88 -4.88 -15.90
CA PRO A 346 11.15 -4.15 -15.94
C PRO A 346 10.99 -2.64 -15.84
N LEU A 347 11.67 -2.05 -14.84
CA LEU A 347 11.71 -0.60 -14.57
C LEU A 347 13.16 -0.14 -14.34
N PRO A 348 14.02 -0.11 -15.36
CA PRO A 348 15.47 0.06 -15.19
C PRO A 348 15.88 1.42 -14.61
N LYS A 349 15.06 2.46 -14.77
CA LYS A 349 15.30 3.77 -14.13
C LYS A 349 15.05 3.76 -12.62
N MET A 350 14.43 2.70 -12.09
CA MET A 350 14.04 2.57 -10.69
C MET A 350 14.13 1.08 -10.32
N VAL A 351 15.33 0.51 -10.27
CA VAL A 351 15.49 -0.93 -10.03
C VAL A 351 14.99 -1.31 -8.63
N ALA A 352 15.30 -0.49 -7.62
CA ALA A 352 14.77 -0.61 -6.26
C ALA A 352 14.49 0.76 -5.62
N ALA A 353 13.45 0.83 -4.79
CA ALA A 353 13.03 2.02 -4.05
C ALA A 353 12.26 1.62 -2.79
N GLU A 354 12.48 2.31 -1.67
CA GLU A 354 11.92 1.98 -0.35
C GLU A 354 10.41 2.09 -0.33
N ARG A 355 9.88 3.10 -1.00
CA ARG A 355 8.45 3.37 -1.14
C ARG A 355 7.63 2.20 -1.68
N ARG A 356 8.24 1.25 -2.42
CA ARG A 356 7.57 0.01 -2.88
C ARG A 356 7.20 -0.90 -1.72
N MET A 357 7.91 -0.80 -0.60
CA MET A 357 7.64 -1.54 0.62
C MET A 357 6.57 -0.88 1.49
N TYR A 358 6.09 0.33 1.18
CA TYR A 358 5.18 1.07 2.03
C TYR A 358 3.96 0.24 2.47
N LEU A 359 3.20 -0.33 1.53
CA LEU A 359 2.07 -1.20 1.87
C LEU A 359 2.47 -2.66 2.21
N PRO A 360 3.40 -3.33 1.50
CA PRO A 360 3.90 -4.66 1.87
C PRO A 360 4.36 -4.77 3.32
N LEU A 361 5.04 -3.74 3.83
CA LEU A 361 5.55 -3.69 5.20
C LEU A 361 4.43 -3.82 6.23
N ALA A 362 3.22 -3.34 5.95
CA ALA A 362 2.08 -3.48 6.86
C ALA A 362 1.75 -4.95 7.15
N GLY A 363 1.82 -5.81 6.11
CA GLY A 363 1.65 -7.25 6.25
C GLY A 363 2.77 -7.89 7.07
N ILE A 364 4.03 -7.53 6.78
CA ILE A 364 5.20 -8.09 7.49
C ILE A 364 5.18 -7.70 8.97
N VAL A 365 4.94 -6.43 9.28
CA VAL A 365 4.80 -5.92 10.67
C VAL A 365 3.64 -6.61 11.38
N THR A 366 2.51 -6.83 10.70
CA THR A 366 1.37 -7.58 11.28
C THR A 366 1.80 -8.99 11.70
N LEU A 367 2.51 -9.73 10.86
CA LEU A 367 3.00 -11.07 11.22
C LEU A 367 4.02 -11.04 12.35
N ALA A 368 4.95 -10.08 12.33
CA ALA A 368 5.98 -9.94 13.36
C ALA A 368 5.36 -9.66 14.74
N ILE A 369 4.44 -8.70 14.84
CA ILE A 369 3.78 -8.35 16.11
C ILE A 369 2.92 -9.49 16.63
N LEU A 370 2.07 -10.09 15.79
CA LEU A 370 1.18 -11.16 16.22
C LEU A 370 1.94 -12.46 16.55
N GLY A 371 2.99 -12.76 15.78
CA GLY A 371 3.89 -13.89 16.03
C GLY A 371 4.65 -13.72 17.33
N GLY A 372 5.25 -12.54 17.55
CA GLY A 372 5.93 -12.19 18.80
C GLY A 372 5.02 -12.29 20.02
N TYR A 373 3.80 -11.74 19.94
CA TYR A 373 2.81 -11.85 21.01
C TYR A 373 2.50 -13.31 21.34
N ARG A 374 2.25 -14.17 20.33
CA ARG A 374 1.97 -15.60 20.58
C ARG A 374 3.12 -16.33 21.25
N LEU A 375 4.36 -16.05 20.83
CA LEU A 375 5.54 -16.68 21.42
C LEU A 375 5.72 -16.27 22.88
N LEU A 376 5.47 -15.01 23.22
CA LEU A 376 5.53 -14.51 24.60
C LEU A 376 4.39 -15.05 25.45
N SER A 377 3.15 -15.05 24.94
CA SER A 377 1.98 -15.55 25.68
C SER A 377 2.03 -17.06 25.93
N ALA A 378 2.65 -17.83 25.04
CA ALA A 378 2.83 -19.27 25.23
C ALA A 378 3.85 -19.60 26.33
N ARG A 379 4.82 -18.71 26.57
CA ARG A 379 5.84 -18.87 27.61
C ARG A 379 5.38 -18.40 28.98
N TRP A 380 4.36 -17.55 29.04
CA TRP A 380 3.80 -17.00 30.27
C TRP A 380 2.28 -17.11 30.26
N PRO A 381 1.71 -18.30 30.58
CA PRO A 381 0.27 -18.44 30.68
C PRO A 381 -0.25 -17.43 31.71
N SER A 382 -1.18 -16.57 31.31
CA SER A 382 -1.88 -15.68 32.22
C SER A 382 -2.63 -16.54 33.24
N THR A 383 -2.21 -16.48 34.51
CA THR A 383 -2.87 -17.07 35.68
C THR A 383 -4.32 -16.62 35.81
#